data_AF-A0A815VSN2-F1
#
_entry.id   AF-A0A815VSN2-F1
#
_cell.length_a   1.000
_cell.length_b   1.000
_cell.length_c   1.000
_cell.angle_alpha   90.00
_cell.angle_beta   90.00
_cell.angle_gamma   90.00
#
_symmetry.space_group_name_H-M   'P 1'
#
loop_
_entity.id
_entity.type
_entity.pdbx_description
1 polymer ?
#
loop_
_entity_poly.entity_id
_entity_poly.type
_entity_poly.pdbx_seq_one_letter_code
_entity_poly.pdbx_strand_id
1 'polypeptide(L)'
;MLLQFFTLLILVLPSCRSSYFVRIYSNQAEFIRPLNKLPLEFTEDEWNHIRSDSITLSSENINITSQTITEKKKSLNGAKILVRSPVSSNENTMMLVPGILVDESSNLVQITDESITGHPTLFFTVLPKHIFYLESPPTSKFYVNFTYVTTDSK
;
A
#
# COMPACT_ATOMS: atom_id res chain seq x y z
N MET A 1 11.71 25.97 32.64
CA MET A 1 10.47 25.32 33.09
C MET A 1 9.37 25.72 32.12
N LEU A 2 9.04 24.88 31.14
CA LEU A 2 7.95 25.15 30.19
C LEU A 2 6.86 24.12 30.45
N LEU A 3 5.75 24.59 31.02
CA LEU A 3 4.56 23.79 31.25
C LEU A 3 3.73 23.83 29.96
N GLN A 4 3.65 22.71 29.25
CA GLN A 4 2.85 22.61 28.03
C GLN A 4 1.47 22.07 28.41
N PHE A 5 0.46 22.93 28.32
CA PHE A 5 -0.94 22.54 28.49
C PHE A 5 -1.42 21.79 27.24
N PHE A 6 -1.90 20.56 27.41
CA PHE A 6 -2.69 19.87 26.38
C PHE A 6 -4.18 20.01 26.73
N THR A 7 -4.89 20.80 25.93
CA THR A 7 -6.34 20.93 26.01
C THR A 7 -6.98 19.68 25.42
N LEU A 8 -7.58 18.83 26.25
CA LEU A 8 -8.39 17.70 25.80
C LEU A 8 -9.78 18.22 25.41
N LEU A 9 -10.05 18.34 24.12
CA LEU A 9 -11.37 18.68 23.59
C LEU A 9 -12.28 17.44 23.67
N ILE A 10 -13.07 17.31 24.73
CA ILE A 10 -14.15 16.33 24.80
C ILE A 10 -15.38 16.94 24.10
N LEU A 11 -15.57 16.59 22.82
CA LEU A 11 -16.78 16.91 22.07
C LEU A 11 -17.88 15.93 22.45
N VAL A 12 -18.80 16.36 23.32
CA VAL A 12 -20.08 15.67 23.56
C VAL A 12 -21.00 16.01 22.39
N LEU A 13 -21.32 15.02 21.54
CA LEU A 13 -22.36 15.15 20.52
C LEU A 13 -23.63 14.39 20.93
N PRO A 14 -24.82 14.95 20.65
CA PRO A 14 -26.10 14.45 21.12
C PRO A 14 -26.61 13.24 20.32
N SER A 15 -27.61 12.60 20.90
CA SER A 15 -28.21 11.29 20.61
C SER A 15 -28.62 10.95 19.16
N CYS A 16 -28.56 9.62 18.91
CA CYS A 16 -29.40 8.82 18.01
C CYS A 16 -29.08 8.79 16.51
N ARG A 17 -28.04 8.03 16.16
CA ARG A 17 -27.94 7.16 14.96
C ARG A 17 -27.10 5.97 15.39
N SER A 18 -27.42 4.76 14.92
CA SER A 18 -26.62 3.54 15.19
C SER A 18 -25.15 3.80 14.85
N SER A 19 -24.37 4.15 15.86
CA SER A 19 -23.01 4.62 15.70
C SER A 19 -22.11 3.40 15.66
N TYR A 20 -21.83 2.92 14.47
CA TYR A 20 -20.82 1.90 14.26
C TYR A 20 -19.45 2.50 14.54
N PHE A 21 -18.65 1.84 15.37
CA PHE A 21 -17.30 2.29 15.68
C PHE A 21 -16.28 1.25 15.25
N VAL A 22 -15.10 1.72 14.85
CA VAL A 22 -13.94 0.87 14.61
C VAL A 22 -12.96 1.08 15.73
N ARG A 23 -12.55 -0.02 16.37
CA ARG A 23 -11.43 -0.04 17.30
C ARG A 23 -10.18 -0.47 16.55
N ILE A 24 -9.12 0.33 16.69
CA ILE A 24 -7.82 0.10 16.07
C ILE A 24 -6.79 0.02 17.19
N TYR A 25 -6.12 -1.12 17.34
CA TYR A 25 -5.01 -1.30 18.27
C TYR A 25 -3.68 -1.03 17.52
N SER A 26 -3.07 0.11 17.79
CA SER A 26 -1.70 0.37 17.36
C SER A 26 -0.72 -0.24 18.37
N ASN A 27 0.51 -0.49 17.94
CA ASN A 27 1.63 -0.77 18.82
C ASN A 27 1.82 0.29 19.93
N GLN A 28 1.29 1.51 19.74
CA GLN A 28 1.45 2.64 20.67
C GLN A 28 0.18 3.03 21.43
N ALA A 29 -1.02 2.79 20.87
CA ALA A 29 -2.27 3.24 21.47
C ALA A 29 -3.51 2.54 20.88
N GLU A 30 -4.62 2.56 21.62
CA GLU A 30 -5.95 2.19 21.11
C GLU A 30 -6.67 3.44 20.60
N PHE A 31 -7.25 3.35 19.41
CA PHE A 31 -8.05 4.43 18.80
C PHE A 31 -9.45 3.93 18.47
N ILE A 32 -10.47 4.70 18.89
CA ILE A 32 -11.87 4.45 18.56
C ILE A 32 -12.33 5.56 17.64
N ARG A 33 -12.78 5.21 16.43
CA ARG A 33 -13.30 6.18 15.45
C ARG A 33 -14.70 5.79 14.95
N PRO A 34 -15.59 6.76 14.71
CA PRO A 34 -16.87 6.49 14.07
C PRO A 34 -16.64 5.96 12.64
N LEU A 35 -17.40 4.94 12.26
CA LEU A 35 -17.35 4.36 10.93
C LEU A 35 -18.23 5.17 9.99
N ASN A 36 -17.60 6.06 9.20
CA ASN A 36 -18.32 6.87 8.22
C ASN A 36 -18.44 6.17 6.85
N LYS A 37 -17.44 5.37 6.47
CA LYS A 37 -17.35 4.72 5.14
C LYS A 37 -16.47 3.47 5.20
N LEU A 38 -16.85 2.44 4.44
CA LEU A 38 -16.03 1.27 4.13
C LEU A 38 -15.64 1.26 2.63
N PRO A 39 -14.50 0.66 2.25
CA PRO A 39 -13.45 0.13 3.12
C PRO A 39 -12.68 1.25 3.84
N LEU A 40 -12.07 0.93 4.97
CA LEU A 40 -11.11 1.79 5.65
C LEU A 40 -9.81 1.84 4.84
N GLU A 41 -9.25 3.03 4.63
CA GLU A 41 -7.97 3.22 3.96
C GLU A 41 -6.87 3.56 4.98
N PHE A 42 -5.70 2.97 4.79
CA PHE A 42 -4.48 3.22 5.56
C PHE A 42 -3.30 3.35 4.60
N THR A 43 -2.41 4.29 4.89
CA THR A 43 -1.08 4.34 4.27
C THR A 43 -0.18 3.22 4.80
N GLU A 44 0.90 2.91 4.10
CA GLU A 44 1.90 1.93 4.54
C GLU A 44 2.49 2.28 5.92
N ASP A 45 2.81 3.56 6.15
CA ASP A 45 3.31 4.01 7.44
C ASP A 45 2.29 3.78 8.55
N GLU A 46 1.03 4.19 8.37
CA GLU A 46 -0.02 3.93 9.35
C GLU A 46 -0.20 2.43 9.61
N TRP A 47 -0.20 1.62 8.54
CA TRP A 47 -0.35 0.18 8.62
C TRP A 47 0.77 -0.49 9.43
N ASN A 48 2.02 -0.06 9.25
CA ASN A 48 3.17 -0.58 9.98
C ASN A 48 3.09 -0.30 11.50
N HIS A 49 2.28 0.67 11.92
CA HIS A 49 2.04 0.97 13.33
C HIS A 49 0.82 0.24 13.91
N ILE A 50 0.01 -0.42 13.07
CA ILE A 50 -1.14 -1.23 13.51
C ILE A 50 -0.64 -2.63 13.83
N ARG A 51 -1.03 -3.16 14.99
CA ARG A 51 -0.63 -4.51 15.40
C ARG A 51 -1.42 -5.56 14.57
N SER A 52 -0.93 -6.79 14.51
CA SER A 52 -1.48 -7.82 13.61
C SER A 52 -2.90 -8.30 13.94
N ASP A 53 -3.40 -8.04 15.15
CA ASP A 53 -4.72 -8.49 15.66
C ASP A 53 -5.78 -7.37 15.71
N SER A 54 -5.53 -6.25 15.04
CA SER A 54 -5.85 -4.98 15.69
C SER A 54 -6.94 -4.11 15.09
N ILE A 55 -7.74 -4.57 14.13
CA ILE A 55 -8.86 -3.75 13.63
C ILE A 55 -10.15 -4.53 13.82
N THR A 56 -11.01 -4.04 14.72
CA THR A 56 -12.28 -4.67 15.05
C THR A 56 -13.42 -3.68 14.85
N LEU A 57 -14.45 -4.10 14.11
CA LEU A 57 -15.71 -3.38 14.05
C LEU A 57 -16.52 -3.67 15.32
N SER A 58 -17.02 -2.65 16.00
CA SER A 58 -17.75 -2.79 17.26
C SER A 58 -19.05 -2.00 17.22
N SER A 59 -20.14 -2.67 17.57
CA SER A 59 -21.48 -2.10 17.74
C SER A 59 -22.35 -3.06 18.54
N GLU A 60 -23.41 -2.54 19.16
CA GLU A 60 -24.33 -3.31 20.01
C GLU A 60 -25.08 -4.39 19.21
N ASN A 61 -25.35 -4.17 17.92
CA ASN A 61 -26.19 -5.05 17.10
C ASN A 61 -25.51 -5.57 15.82
N ILE A 62 -24.18 -5.73 15.83
CA ILE A 62 -23.46 -6.29 14.67
C ILE A 62 -22.74 -7.59 15.05
N ASN A 63 -22.93 -8.62 14.22
CA ASN A 63 -22.03 -9.76 14.19
C ASN A 63 -21.16 -9.73 12.91
N ILE A 64 -19.84 -9.66 13.06
CA ILE A 64 -18.90 -9.69 11.93
C ILE A 64 -18.81 -11.12 11.40
N THR A 65 -19.07 -11.29 10.11
CA THR A 65 -18.95 -12.59 9.44
C THR A 65 -17.60 -12.77 8.76
N SER A 66 -17.01 -11.69 8.25
CA SER A 66 -15.66 -11.72 7.68
C SER A 66 -14.97 -10.36 7.72
N GLN A 67 -13.65 -10.39 7.73
CA GLN A 67 -12.78 -9.24 7.56
C GLN A 67 -11.83 -9.52 6.41
N THR A 68 -11.73 -8.57 5.48
CA THR A 68 -10.81 -8.67 4.33
C THR A 68 -9.85 -7.50 4.39
N ILE A 69 -8.56 -7.82 4.33
CA ILE A 69 -7.48 -6.85 4.21
C ILE A 69 -6.93 -6.96 2.79
N THR A 70 -6.87 -5.84 2.07
CA THR A 70 -6.35 -5.78 0.71
C THR A 70 -5.25 -4.74 0.63
N GLU A 71 -4.05 -5.19 0.31
CA GLU A 71 -2.96 -4.31 -0.09
C GLU A 71 -3.16 -3.91 -1.56
N LYS A 72 -3.09 -2.61 -1.85
CA LYS A 72 -2.98 -2.08 -3.20
C LYS A 72 -1.67 -1.33 -3.33
N LYS A 73 -0.83 -1.83 -4.23
CA LYS A 73 0.40 -1.17 -4.65
C LYS A 73 0.23 -0.73 -6.11
N LYS A 74 0.68 0.48 -6.45
CA LYS A 74 0.71 0.91 -7.86
C LYS A 74 1.66 -0.02 -8.62
N SER A 75 1.16 -0.67 -9.67
CA SER A 75 1.99 -1.48 -10.56
C SER A 75 2.96 -0.58 -11.34
N LEU A 76 4.19 -1.06 -11.50
CA LEU A 76 5.21 -0.41 -12.31
C LEU A 76 5.29 -0.97 -13.73
N ASN A 77 4.36 -1.83 -14.13
CA ASN A 77 4.28 -2.32 -15.51
C ASN A 77 4.04 -1.13 -16.47
N GLY A 78 4.83 -1.07 -17.53
CA GLY A 78 4.89 0.05 -18.46
C GLY A 78 5.77 1.22 -18.02
N ALA A 79 6.36 1.17 -16.81
CA ALA A 79 7.22 2.25 -16.34
C ALA A 79 8.53 2.33 -17.15
N LYS A 80 8.97 3.56 -17.42
CA LYS A 80 10.29 3.82 -17.98
C LYS A 80 11.36 3.63 -16.91
N ILE A 81 12.35 2.83 -17.22
CA ILE A 81 13.43 2.44 -16.31
C ILE A 81 14.78 2.55 -17.02
N LEU A 82 15.83 2.60 -16.21
CA LEU A 82 17.19 2.36 -16.65
C LEU A 82 17.61 0.98 -16.16
N VAL A 83 18.24 0.18 -17.00
CA VAL A 83 18.77 -1.12 -16.62
C VAL A 83 20.26 -1.18 -16.86
N ARG A 84 20.99 -1.86 -15.97
CA ARG A 84 22.38 -2.22 -16.28
C ARG A 84 22.39 -3.11 -17.51
N SER A 85 23.18 -2.74 -18.51
CA SER A 85 23.23 -3.45 -19.80
C SER A 85 23.47 -4.95 -19.59
N PRO A 86 22.52 -5.83 -19.96
CA PRO A 86 22.70 -7.29 -19.84
C PRO A 86 23.65 -7.84 -20.92
N VAL A 87 23.96 -7.05 -21.95
CA VAL A 87 24.83 -7.43 -23.07
C VAL A 87 26.28 -6.98 -22.88
N SER A 88 26.59 -6.24 -21.81
CA SER A 88 27.96 -5.88 -21.49
C SER A 88 28.70 -7.08 -20.90
N SER A 89 29.81 -7.48 -21.51
CA SER A 89 30.67 -8.59 -21.05
C SER A 89 31.48 -8.27 -19.79
N ASN A 90 31.38 -7.05 -19.26
CA ASN A 90 32.14 -6.61 -18.10
C ASN A 90 31.19 -6.15 -16.98
N GLU A 91 31.21 -6.88 -15.87
CA GLU A 91 30.34 -6.67 -14.69
C GLU A 91 30.56 -5.31 -14.02
N ASN A 92 31.71 -4.66 -14.27
CA ASN A 92 32.05 -3.33 -13.75
C ASN A 92 31.61 -2.18 -14.65
N THR A 93 31.03 -2.47 -15.82
CA THR A 93 30.59 -1.41 -16.74
C THR A 93 29.28 -0.81 -16.23
N MET A 94 29.31 0.46 -15.83
CA MET A 94 28.13 1.22 -15.37
C MET A 94 27.22 1.65 -16.52
N MET A 95 27.25 0.96 -17.67
CA MET A 95 26.42 1.35 -18.80
C MET A 95 24.95 1.05 -18.49
N LEU A 96 24.18 2.10 -18.29
CA LEU A 96 22.73 2.06 -18.10
C LEU A 96 22.05 2.25 -19.45
N VAL A 97 21.08 1.40 -19.73
CA VAL A 97 20.33 1.37 -20.98
C VAL A 97 18.87 1.68 -20.68
N PRO A 98 18.20 2.54 -21.46
CA PRO A 98 16.78 2.80 -21.30
C PRO A 98 15.93 1.58 -21.68
N GLY A 99 14.90 1.35 -20.89
CA GLY A 99 13.93 0.30 -21.14
C GLY A 99 12.57 0.57 -20.52
N ILE A 100 11.65 -0.36 -20.78
CA ILE A 100 10.29 -0.37 -20.24
C ILE A 100 10.14 -1.65 -19.42
N LEU A 101 9.71 -1.52 -18.16
CA LEU A 101 9.35 -2.69 -17.36
C LEU A 101 8.06 -3.28 -17.94
N VAL A 102 8.12 -4.50 -18.47
CA VAL A 102 6.96 -5.19 -19.05
C VAL A 102 6.21 -5.95 -17.97
N ASP A 103 6.95 -6.61 -17.07
CA ASP A 103 6.38 -7.39 -15.98
C ASP A 103 7.26 -7.29 -14.72
N GLU A 104 6.73 -6.64 -13.69
CA GLU A 104 7.35 -6.47 -12.37
C GLU A 104 7.61 -7.81 -11.67
N SER A 105 6.74 -8.82 -11.86
CA SER A 105 6.84 -10.09 -11.12
C SER A 105 8.02 -10.96 -11.58
N SER A 106 8.28 -10.94 -12.89
CA SER A 106 9.41 -11.65 -13.50
C SER A 106 10.62 -10.74 -13.76
N ASN A 107 10.53 -9.45 -13.42
CA ASN A 107 11.53 -8.43 -13.75
C ASN A 107 11.87 -8.39 -15.26
N LEU A 108 10.85 -8.56 -16.10
CA LEU A 108 10.99 -8.57 -17.55
C LEU A 108 11.05 -7.13 -18.08
N VAL A 109 12.10 -6.82 -18.82
CA VAL A 109 12.37 -5.48 -19.36
C VAL A 109 12.51 -5.53 -20.86
N GLN A 110 11.82 -4.62 -21.54
CA GLN A 110 12.01 -4.32 -22.95
C GLN A 110 13.06 -3.23 -23.11
N ILE A 111 14.15 -3.50 -23.83
CA ILE A 111 15.14 -2.47 -24.16
C ILE A 111 14.60 -1.58 -25.27
N THR A 112 14.70 -0.26 -25.09
CA THR A 112 14.23 0.73 -26.07
C THR A 112 15.37 1.44 -26.79
N ASP A 113 16.62 1.14 -26.46
CA ASP A 113 17.78 1.72 -27.12
C ASP A 113 17.98 1.13 -28.53
N GLU A 114 17.78 1.97 -29.55
CA GLU A 114 17.91 1.60 -30.97
C GLU A 114 19.33 1.19 -31.33
N SER A 115 20.35 1.74 -30.64
CA SER A 115 21.76 1.40 -30.89
C SER A 115 22.10 -0.03 -30.48
N ILE A 116 21.31 -0.62 -29.57
CA ILE A 116 21.50 -1.98 -29.05
C ILE A 116 20.55 -2.96 -29.71
N THR A 117 19.32 -2.54 -29.98
CA THR A 117 18.25 -3.46 -30.40
C THR A 117 18.39 -3.91 -31.85
N GLY A 118 19.01 -3.12 -32.75
CA GLY A 118 19.36 -3.51 -34.14
C GLY A 118 18.21 -4.05 -35.01
N HIS A 119 16.99 -4.09 -34.46
CA HIS A 119 15.87 -4.99 -34.76
C HIS A 119 16.22 -6.50 -34.67
N PRO A 120 15.44 -7.33 -33.92
CA PRO A 120 14.14 -7.08 -33.27
C PRO A 120 14.21 -6.53 -31.84
N THR A 121 13.05 -6.13 -31.30
CA THR A 121 12.87 -5.72 -29.89
C THR A 121 13.42 -6.79 -28.95
N LEU A 122 14.32 -6.40 -28.06
CA LEU A 122 14.96 -7.30 -27.11
C LEU A 122 14.28 -7.23 -25.75
N PHE A 123 14.04 -8.41 -25.16
CA PHE A 123 13.48 -8.57 -23.83
C PHE A 123 14.48 -9.32 -22.95
N PHE A 124 14.68 -8.85 -21.73
CA PHE A 124 15.57 -9.48 -20.76
C PHE A 124 14.90 -9.55 -19.40
N THR A 125 15.11 -10.67 -18.71
CA THR A 125 14.89 -10.74 -17.27
C THR A 125 16.12 -10.16 -16.57
N VAL A 126 15.92 -9.12 -15.77
CA VAL A 126 17.00 -8.38 -15.12
C VAL A 126 16.88 -8.56 -13.61
N LEU A 127 18.01 -8.70 -12.90
CA LEU A 127 17.97 -8.75 -11.43
C LEU A 127 17.40 -7.44 -10.87
N PRO A 128 16.57 -7.47 -9.81
CA PRO A 128 15.98 -6.26 -9.23
C PRO A 128 16.99 -5.14 -8.93
N LYS A 129 18.17 -5.50 -8.40
CA LYS A 129 19.27 -4.57 -8.09
C LYS A 129 19.88 -3.86 -9.31
N HIS A 130 19.56 -4.30 -10.53
CA HIS A 130 20.04 -3.72 -11.79
C HIS A 130 18.95 -2.92 -12.50
N ILE A 131 17.75 -2.78 -11.90
CA ILE A 131 16.65 -1.96 -12.40
C ILE A 131 16.63 -0.67 -11.59
N PHE A 132 16.72 0.46 -12.29
CA PHE A 132 16.66 1.79 -11.71
C PHE A 132 15.39 2.47 -12.21
N TYR A 133 14.45 2.66 -11.29
CA TYR A 133 13.19 3.32 -11.57
C TYR A 133 13.38 4.84 -11.69
N LEU A 134 12.75 5.44 -12.71
CA LEU A 134 12.76 6.88 -12.91
C LEU A 134 11.67 7.61 -12.12
N GLU A 135 10.73 6.85 -11.55
CA GLU A 135 9.72 7.35 -10.63
C GLU A 135 9.99 6.87 -9.20
N SER A 136 9.49 7.62 -8.22
CA SER A 136 9.60 7.23 -6.81
C SER A 136 9.00 5.85 -6.58
N PRO A 137 9.55 5.04 -5.64
CA PRO A 137 8.98 3.75 -5.29
C PRO A 137 7.49 3.88 -4.97
N PRO A 138 6.63 3.02 -5.55
CA PRO A 138 5.21 3.04 -5.25
C PRO A 138 5.02 2.65 -3.80
N THR A 139 4.33 3.50 -3.04
CA THR A 139 3.94 3.20 -1.67
C THR A 139 2.69 2.35 -1.65
N SER A 140 2.63 1.40 -0.74
CA SER A 140 1.45 0.54 -0.57
C SER A 140 0.33 1.28 0.17
N LYS A 141 -0.91 0.95 -0.18
CA LYS A 141 -2.11 1.35 0.57
C LYS A 141 -2.86 0.11 1.02
N PHE A 142 -3.32 0.13 2.26
CA PHE A 142 -4.03 -1.00 2.87
C PHE A 142 -5.50 -0.65 3.04
N TYR A 143 -6.36 -1.55 2.59
CA TYR A 143 -7.80 -1.41 2.65
C TYR A 143 -8.38 -2.49 3.54
N VAL A 144 -9.18 -2.09 4.53
CA VAL A 144 -9.85 -3.04 5.44
C VAL A 144 -11.34 -2.94 5.24
N ASN A 145 -11.95 -4.07 4.87
CA ASN A 145 -13.38 -4.20 4.70
C ASN A 145 -13.95 -5.23 5.68
N PHE A 146 -15.21 -5.03 6.07
CA PHE A 146 -15.93 -5.93 6.96
C PHE A 146 -17.21 -6.37 6.28
N THR A 147 -17.51 -7.66 6.35
CA THR A 147 -18.85 -8.19 6.08
C THR A 147 -19.49 -8.50 7.42
N TYR A 148 -20.74 -8.10 7.59
CA TYR A 148 -21.42 -8.24 8.86
C TYR A 148 -22.92 -8.38 8.70
N VAL A 149 -23.57 -8.95 9.71
CA VAL A 149 -25.03 -9.06 9.82
C VAL A 149 -25.51 -8.27 11.02
N THR A 150 -26.63 -7.57 10.86
CA THR A 150 -27.27 -6.83 11.94
C THR A 150 -28.27 -7.71 12.67
N THR A 151 -28.19 -7.77 14.00
CA THR A 151 -29.11 -8.58 14.83
C THR A 151 -30.51 -7.98 14.96
N ASP A 152 -30.76 -6.78 14.42
CA ASP A 152 -32.07 -6.11 14.38
C ASP A 152 -33.05 -6.70 13.33
N SER A 153 -32.85 -7.96 12.93
CA SER A 153 -33.71 -8.65 11.97
C SER A 153 -34.75 -9.53 12.71
N LYS A 154 -35.69 -8.90 13.41
CA LYS A 154 -36.97 -9.52 13.81
C LYS A 154 -38.09 -8.50 13.86
#